data_AF-A0A523E7E7-F1
#
_entry.id   AF-A0A523E7E7-F1
#
_cell.length_a   1.000
_cell.length_b   1.000
_cell.length_c   1.000
_cell.angle_alpha   90.00
_cell.angle_beta   90.00
_cell.angle_gamma   90.00
#
_symmetry.space_group_name_H-M   'P 1'
#
loop_
_entity.id
_entity.type
_entity.pdbx_description
1 polymer ?
#
loop_
_entity_poly.entity_id
_entity_poly.type
_entity_poly.pdbx_seq_one_letter_code
_entity_poly.pdbx_strand_id
1 'polypeptide(L)'
;MAKITDAQRAACTEAERTYLPDPNVVSVGIGFKYKSGERTDEVCIVIGVQKKLPKEELSKAQLVADEIAGVRTDIIEYGELHAQADILDAATRALTQKRRPCPPGFSIGHPDVTAGTLGAWVHRGESEAYFILSNNHILASSNDAEMGDAIRQPGRADGGTEDDALARLTAFVRIHFGADINKVDAAVAEALSAELVELEIPVIGRICGFRDFELGDRVRKTGRTTETTEGLVETIAATSRINYGPEKGLATFSDQFVVRADGDSDTDRRDFSQGGDSGSVLVAEDGFVGGLLFAGGAGVTIANRISHVVSLLRIRH
;
A
#
# COMPACT_ATOMS: atom_id res chain seq x y z
N MET A 1 -10.46 16.87 -12.48
CA MET A 1 -10.03 16.39 -11.15
C MET A 1 -9.58 17.59 -10.32
N ALA A 2 -9.85 17.58 -9.02
CA ALA A 2 -9.51 18.69 -8.14
C ALA A 2 -8.00 18.67 -7.86
N LYS A 3 -7.25 19.62 -8.43
CA LYS A 3 -5.84 19.81 -8.06
C LYS A 3 -5.78 20.33 -6.63
N ILE A 4 -4.97 19.68 -5.80
CA ILE A 4 -4.71 20.14 -4.44
C ILE A 4 -4.03 21.51 -4.48
N THR A 5 -4.54 22.43 -3.67
CA THR A 5 -4.03 23.79 -3.51
C THR A 5 -2.89 23.86 -2.48
N ASP A 6 -2.06 24.89 -2.56
CA ASP A 6 -1.01 25.13 -1.56
C ASP A 6 -1.58 25.37 -0.16
N ALA A 7 -2.77 25.97 -0.06
CA ALA A 7 -3.49 26.14 1.19
C ALA A 7 -3.84 24.79 1.85
N GLN A 8 -4.32 23.82 1.06
CA GLN A 8 -4.59 22.46 1.55
C GLN A 8 -3.31 21.74 1.99
N ARG A 9 -2.19 21.93 1.28
CA ARG A 9 -0.89 21.38 1.70
C ARG A 9 -0.41 21.97 3.02
N ALA A 10 -0.49 23.29 3.17
CA ALA A 10 -0.10 23.97 4.40
C ALA A 10 -0.98 23.53 5.59
N ALA A 11 -2.31 23.47 5.39
CA ALA A 11 -3.25 22.97 6.38
C ALA A 11 -2.96 21.51 6.77
N CYS A 12 -2.61 20.65 5.82
CA CYS A 12 -2.23 19.26 6.09
C CYS A 12 -0.97 19.19 6.96
N THR A 13 0.08 19.95 6.64
CA THR A 13 1.31 19.99 7.46
C THR A 13 1.05 20.51 8.88
N GLU A 14 0.17 21.50 9.03
CA GLU A 14 -0.25 21.97 10.36
C GLU A 14 -1.04 20.90 11.12
N ALA A 15 -1.94 20.20 10.44
CA ALA A 15 -2.73 19.11 10.99
C ALA A 15 -1.84 17.95 11.45
N GLU A 16 -0.85 17.56 10.64
CA GLU A 16 0.12 16.51 10.98
C GLU A 16 0.83 16.83 12.30
N ARG A 17 1.37 18.05 12.43
CA ARG A 17 2.08 18.49 13.64
C ARG A 17 1.16 18.53 14.87
N THR A 18 -0.11 18.85 14.67
CA THR A 18 -1.08 19.03 15.76
C THR A 18 -1.64 17.71 16.24
N TYR A 19 -2.01 16.81 15.32
CA TYR A 19 -2.84 15.65 15.64
C TYR A 19 -2.11 14.30 15.60
N LEU A 20 -1.05 14.11 14.79
CA LEU A 20 -0.31 12.85 14.78
C LEU A 20 0.33 12.45 16.14
N PRO A 21 0.67 13.39 17.05
CA PRO A 21 1.12 13.02 18.39
C PRO A 21 0.05 12.27 19.22
N ASP A 22 -1.23 12.40 18.89
CA ASP A 22 -2.30 11.64 19.57
C ASP A 22 -2.21 10.14 19.17
N PRO A 23 -2.05 9.20 20.12
CA PRO A 23 -2.03 7.77 19.83
C PRO A 23 -3.28 7.26 19.10
N ASN A 24 -4.43 7.94 19.20
CA ASN A 24 -5.62 7.57 18.45
C ASN A 24 -5.59 8.01 16.97
N VAL A 25 -4.73 8.95 16.56
CA VAL A 25 -4.69 9.47 15.17
C VAL A 25 -3.70 8.67 14.33
N VAL A 26 -4.18 7.74 13.50
CA VAL A 26 -3.31 6.87 12.67
C VAL A 26 -2.95 7.44 11.32
N SER A 27 -3.71 8.43 10.82
CA SER A 27 -3.42 9.03 9.52
C SER A 27 -3.87 10.49 9.46
N VAL A 28 -3.11 11.33 8.77
CA VAL A 28 -3.51 12.69 8.41
C VAL A 28 -3.18 12.92 6.95
N GLY A 29 -4.13 13.39 6.15
CA GLY A 29 -3.93 13.63 4.72
C GLY A 29 -4.97 14.57 4.11
N ILE A 30 -4.97 14.69 2.78
CA ILE A 30 -5.92 15.53 2.04
C ILE A 30 -6.84 14.63 1.22
N GLY A 31 -8.14 14.72 1.45
CA GLY A 31 -9.10 13.80 0.85
C GLY A 31 -10.51 14.38 0.73
N PHE A 32 -11.45 13.53 0.32
CA PHE A 32 -12.86 13.91 0.23
C PHE A 32 -13.53 13.89 1.61
N LYS A 33 -14.43 14.86 1.82
CA LYS A 33 -15.28 14.90 3.01
C LYS A 33 -16.43 13.89 2.88
N TYR A 34 -16.74 13.20 3.98
CA TYR A 34 -17.90 12.33 4.12
C TYR A 34 -19.00 13.00 4.94
N LYS A 35 -20.26 12.82 4.53
CA LYS A 35 -21.45 13.24 5.27
C LYS A 35 -22.44 12.08 5.27
N SER A 36 -22.86 11.65 6.45
CA SER A 36 -23.80 10.52 6.62
C SER A 36 -23.36 9.22 5.91
N GLY A 37 -22.06 8.96 5.84
CA GLY A 37 -21.50 7.78 5.17
C GLY A 37 -21.23 7.95 3.66
N GLU A 38 -21.71 9.04 3.06
CA GLU A 38 -21.54 9.33 1.64
C GLU A 38 -20.39 10.31 1.39
N ARG A 39 -19.60 10.03 0.36
CA ARG A 39 -18.54 10.91 -0.12
C ARG A 39 -19.14 12.15 -0.78
N THR A 40 -18.57 13.31 -0.49
CA THR A 40 -18.89 14.57 -1.19
C THR A 40 -17.72 15.01 -2.07
N ASP A 41 -17.94 16.00 -2.96
CA ASP A 41 -16.87 16.58 -3.77
C ASP A 41 -16.02 17.63 -3.01
N GLU A 42 -16.34 17.88 -1.74
CA GLU A 42 -15.62 18.81 -0.89
C GLU A 42 -14.27 18.21 -0.45
N VAL A 43 -13.16 18.83 -0.86
CA VAL A 43 -11.81 18.43 -0.45
C VAL A 43 -11.45 19.06 0.90
N CYS A 44 -11.00 18.24 1.85
CA CYS A 44 -10.76 18.59 3.24
C CYS A 44 -9.47 17.93 3.77
N ILE A 45 -9.08 18.29 4.99
CA ILE A 45 -8.07 17.56 5.75
C ILE A 45 -8.74 16.37 6.43
N VAL A 46 -8.29 15.17 6.09
CA VAL A 46 -8.80 13.92 6.66
C VAL A 46 -7.93 13.53 7.84
N ILE A 47 -8.55 13.39 9.01
CA ILE A 47 -7.95 12.85 10.23
C ILE A 47 -8.47 11.41 10.42
N GLY A 48 -7.63 10.45 10.06
CA GLY A 48 -7.86 9.02 10.25
C GLY A 48 -7.56 8.62 11.69
N VAL A 49 -8.55 8.12 12.42
CA VAL A 49 -8.42 7.67 13.82
C VAL A 49 -8.59 6.16 13.95
N GLN A 50 -7.98 5.56 14.98
CA GLN A 50 -8.23 4.14 15.31
C GLN A 50 -9.69 3.94 15.70
N LYS A 51 -10.20 4.83 16.56
CA LYS A 51 -11.58 4.78 17.01
C LYS A 51 -12.15 6.19 17.20
N LYS A 52 -13.39 6.41 16.78
CA LYS A 52 -14.16 7.61 17.13
C LYS A 52 -14.62 7.50 18.58
N LEU A 53 -14.23 8.48 19.38
CA LEU A 53 -14.63 8.60 20.78
C LEU A 53 -15.67 9.72 20.94
N PRO A 54 -16.62 9.61 21.89
CA PRO A 54 -17.50 10.71 22.27
C PRO A 54 -16.71 11.96 22.69
N LYS A 55 -17.26 13.15 22.44
CA LYS A 55 -16.57 14.43 22.74
C LYS A 55 -16.25 14.57 24.23
N GLU A 56 -17.06 13.97 25.08
CA GLU A 56 -16.93 13.99 26.54
C GLU A 56 -15.73 13.16 27.03
N GLU A 57 -15.26 12.21 26.23
CA GLU A 57 -14.08 11.37 26.50
C GLU A 57 -12.78 11.99 25.95
N LEU A 58 -12.88 13.07 25.17
CA LEU A 58 -11.74 13.72 24.53
C LEU A 58 -11.26 14.92 25.36
N SER A 59 -9.94 14.99 25.57
CA SER A 59 -9.33 16.21 26.08
C SER A 59 -9.37 17.32 25.02
N LYS A 60 -9.19 18.58 25.44
CA LYS A 60 -9.18 19.73 24.52
C LYS A 60 -8.15 19.61 23.40
N ALA A 61 -7.02 18.93 23.64
CA ALA A 61 -5.97 18.73 22.65
C ALA A 61 -6.33 17.65 21.61
N GLN A 62 -7.28 16.76 21.93
CA GLN A 62 -7.73 15.68 21.04
C GLN A 62 -8.96 16.07 20.22
N LEU A 63 -9.60 17.20 20.56
CA LEU A 63 -10.67 17.75 19.76
C LEU A 63 -10.09 18.31 18.46
N VAL A 64 -10.48 17.69 17.34
CA VAL A 64 -10.15 18.18 16.00
C VAL A 64 -10.99 19.42 15.71
N ALA A 65 -10.34 20.52 15.34
CA ALA A 65 -11.00 21.73 14.89
C ALA A 65 -11.76 21.49 13.58
N ASP A 66 -12.91 22.15 13.39
CA ASP A 66 -13.71 22.04 12.15
C ASP A 66 -12.95 22.53 10.89
N GLU A 67 -11.94 23.38 11.10
CA GLU A 67 -11.06 23.92 10.07
C GLU A 67 -9.62 24.06 10.58
N ILE A 68 -8.65 23.89 9.68
CA ILE A 68 -7.22 24.12 9.90
C ILE A 68 -6.74 25.03 8.78
N ALA A 69 -6.18 26.18 9.13
CA ALA A 69 -5.78 27.22 8.16
C ALA A 69 -6.88 27.54 7.11
N GLY A 70 -8.16 27.54 7.52
CA GLY A 70 -9.32 27.80 6.66
C GLY A 70 -9.74 26.64 5.75
N VAL A 71 -9.13 25.46 5.90
CA VAL A 71 -9.51 24.23 5.19
C VAL A 71 -10.30 23.35 6.15
N ARG A 72 -11.48 22.89 5.70
CA ARG A 72 -12.35 22.00 6.47
C ARG A 72 -11.63 20.73 6.89
N THR A 73 -12.06 20.14 8.01
CA THR A 73 -11.61 18.83 8.45
C THR A 73 -12.70 17.78 8.32
N ASP A 74 -12.28 16.52 8.29
CA ASP A 74 -13.16 15.38 8.46
C ASP A 74 -12.47 14.29 9.29
N ILE A 75 -13.22 13.64 10.17
CA ILE A 75 -12.70 12.58 11.04
C ILE A 75 -13.25 11.26 10.54
N ILE A 76 -12.37 10.34 10.17
CA ILE A 76 -12.74 9.03 9.63
C ILE A 76 -12.12 7.95 10.50
N GLU A 77 -12.90 6.93 10.84
CA GLU A 77 -12.39 5.77 11.57
C GLU A 77 -11.71 4.82 10.58
N TYR A 78 -10.42 4.57 10.79
CA TYR A 78 -9.57 3.67 10.00
C TYR A 78 -9.18 2.41 10.78
N GLY A 79 -9.49 2.33 12.07
CA GLY A 79 -8.97 1.24 12.90
C GLY A 79 -7.45 1.32 13.05
N GLU A 80 -6.86 0.23 13.52
CA GLU A 80 -5.42 0.06 13.45
C GLU A 80 -5.00 -0.26 12.02
N LEU A 81 -3.93 0.36 11.56
CA LEU A 81 -3.33 0.11 10.26
C LEU A 81 -2.15 -0.84 10.42
N HIS A 82 -2.11 -1.90 9.62
CA HIS A 82 -1.10 -2.94 9.72
C HIS A 82 -0.48 -3.24 8.37
N ALA A 83 0.83 -3.51 8.36
CA ALA A 83 1.51 -4.16 7.24
C ALA A 83 1.23 -5.67 7.31
N GLN A 84 0.01 -6.07 6.98
CA GLN A 84 -0.43 -7.47 7.14
C GLN A 84 0.08 -8.37 6.01
N ALA A 85 0.79 -9.42 6.41
CA ALA A 85 1.00 -10.63 5.62
C ALA A 85 0.19 -11.78 6.24
N ASP A 86 -1.09 -11.52 6.56
CA ASP A 86 -1.92 -12.45 7.33
C ASP A 86 -2.00 -13.83 6.68
N ILE A 87 -1.98 -14.84 7.55
CA ILE A 87 -2.22 -16.23 7.22
C ILE A 87 -3.72 -16.37 7.01
N LEU A 88 -4.18 -16.20 5.78
CA LEU A 88 -5.44 -16.82 5.38
C LEU A 88 -5.16 -18.29 5.12
N ASP A 89 -5.97 -19.16 5.72
CA ASP A 89 -5.96 -20.59 5.44
C ASP A 89 -5.87 -20.79 3.92
N ALA A 90 -4.99 -21.71 3.53
CA ALA A 90 -4.67 -22.11 2.16
C ALA A 90 -5.87 -22.74 1.44
N ALA A 91 -7.02 -22.07 1.41
CA ALA A 91 -8.04 -22.29 0.42
C ALA A 91 -7.35 -22.05 -0.94
N THR A 92 -7.28 -23.11 -1.73
CA THR A 92 -6.62 -23.17 -3.04
C THR A 92 -7.20 -22.12 -4.00
N ARG A 93 -6.75 -20.87 -3.88
CA ARG A 93 -7.08 -19.77 -4.80
C ARG A 93 -6.15 -19.85 -5.99
N ALA A 94 -6.60 -19.39 -7.16
CA ALA A 94 -5.83 -19.56 -8.41
C ALA A 94 -4.45 -18.89 -8.34
N LEU A 95 -4.35 -17.75 -7.66
CA LEU A 95 -3.13 -16.93 -7.58
C LEU A 95 -2.10 -17.40 -6.55
N THR A 96 -2.37 -18.50 -5.86
CA THR A 96 -1.52 -19.06 -4.78
C THR A 96 -0.78 -20.31 -5.25
N GLN A 97 -1.16 -20.84 -6.41
CA GLN A 97 -0.52 -22.02 -6.99
C GLN A 97 0.80 -21.64 -7.65
N LYS A 98 1.69 -22.62 -7.76
CA LYS A 98 2.91 -22.48 -8.55
C LYS A 98 2.54 -22.21 -10.01
N ARG A 99 3.15 -21.18 -10.60
CA ARG A 99 3.00 -20.81 -12.00
C ARG A 99 4.33 -20.39 -12.62
N ARG A 100 4.59 -20.84 -13.85
CA ARG A 100 5.78 -20.54 -14.65
C ARG A 100 5.36 -20.37 -16.12
N PRO A 101 5.65 -19.23 -16.79
CA PRO A 101 6.14 -17.98 -16.21
C PRO A 101 5.17 -17.43 -15.14
N CYS A 102 5.69 -16.61 -14.22
CA CYS A 102 4.90 -16.04 -13.12
C CYS A 102 4.43 -14.63 -13.47
N PRO A 103 3.12 -14.39 -13.61
CA PRO A 103 2.59 -13.03 -13.77
C PRO A 103 2.55 -12.27 -12.44
N PRO A 104 2.43 -10.93 -12.48
CA PRO A 104 2.08 -10.16 -11.31
C PRO A 104 0.67 -10.53 -10.79
N GLY A 105 0.44 -10.26 -9.51
CA GLY A 105 -0.74 -10.70 -8.76
C GLY A 105 -0.61 -12.07 -8.11
N PHE A 106 0.41 -12.86 -8.46
CA PHE A 106 0.65 -14.17 -7.86
C PHE A 106 1.43 -14.09 -6.55
N SER A 107 1.21 -15.11 -5.72
CA SER A 107 1.91 -15.30 -4.45
C SER A 107 3.42 -15.43 -4.63
N ILE A 108 4.17 -14.65 -3.87
CA ILE A 108 5.63 -14.74 -3.72
C ILE A 108 6.03 -14.44 -2.27
N GLY A 109 7.29 -14.68 -1.93
CA GLY A 109 7.83 -14.13 -0.68
C GLY A 109 9.23 -14.62 -0.35
N HIS A 110 9.87 -13.92 0.57
CA HIS A 110 11.05 -14.40 1.28
C HIS A 110 10.71 -15.67 2.09
N PRO A 111 11.64 -16.62 2.28
CA PRO A 111 11.39 -17.84 3.05
C PRO A 111 10.96 -17.58 4.49
N ASP A 112 11.47 -16.52 5.12
CA ASP A 112 11.18 -16.19 6.52
C ASP A 112 9.89 -15.40 6.73
N VAL A 113 9.19 -15.04 5.66
CA VAL A 113 7.87 -14.40 5.75
C VAL A 113 6.76 -15.40 5.42
N THR A 114 5.51 -14.97 5.48
CA THR A 114 4.34 -15.80 5.11
C THR A 114 4.20 -15.85 3.58
N ALA A 115 3.60 -14.83 2.98
CA ALA A 115 3.50 -14.61 1.55
C ALA A 115 3.00 -13.17 1.30
N GLY A 116 3.32 -12.65 0.13
CA GLY A 116 2.73 -11.44 -0.43
C GLY A 116 2.51 -11.61 -1.92
N THR A 117 2.43 -10.50 -2.64
CA THR A 117 2.08 -10.47 -4.05
C THR A 117 3.25 -9.96 -4.90
N LEU A 118 3.46 -10.57 -6.07
CA LEU A 118 4.33 -10.04 -7.12
C LEU A 118 3.65 -8.81 -7.72
N GLY A 119 4.19 -7.62 -7.48
CA GLY A 119 3.57 -6.37 -7.93
C GLY A 119 3.71 -6.13 -9.41
N ALA A 120 4.94 -6.13 -9.91
CA ALA A 120 5.24 -5.99 -11.33
C ALA A 120 6.60 -6.60 -11.65
N TRP A 121 6.80 -6.96 -12.91
CA TRP A 121 8.14 -7.09 -13.47
C TRP A 121 8.61 -5.72 -13.96
N VAL A 122 9.85 -5.36 -13.62
CA VAL A 122 10.45 -4.05 -13.93
C VAL A 122 11.91 -4.24 -14.33
N HIS A 123 12.51 -3.22 -14.94
CA HIS A 123 13.95 -3.11 -15.08
C HIS A 123 14.53 -2.22 -13.97
N ARG A 124 15.84 -2.33 -13.71
CA ARG A 124 16.52 -1.54 -12.69
C ARG A 124 17.82 -0.93 -13.20
N GLY A 125 17.97 0.37 -13.02
CA GLY A 125 19.11 1.13 -13.53
C GLY A 125 19.27 0.94 -15.04
N GLU A 126 20.49 0.65 -15.47
CA GLU A 126 20.84 0.37 -16.87
C GLU A 126 20.77 -1.13 -17.21
N SER A 127 20.38 -2.00 -16.26
CA SER A 127 20.26 -3.43 -16.51
C SER A 127 19.05 -3.73 -17.39
N GLU A 128 19.23 -4.61 -18.37
CA GLU A 128 18.16 -5.20 -19.18
C GLU A 128 17.57 -6.47 -18.52
N ALA A 129 18.12 -6.91 -17.40
CA ALA A 129 17.53 -8.00 -16.62
C ALA A 129 16.17 -7.57 -16.05
N TYR A 130 15.30 -8.55 -15.85
CA TYR A 130 14.01 -8.37 -15.19
C TYR A 130 14.15 -8.51 -13.68
N PHE A 131 13.41 -7.69 -12.96
CA PHE A 131 13.29 -7.70 -11.51
C PHE A 131 11.82 -7.78 -11.13
N ILE A 132 11.49 -8.53 -10.08
CA ILE A 132 10.19 -8.42 -9.43
C ILE A 132 10.19 -7.23 -8.48
N LEU A 133 9.11 -6.45 -8.49
CA LEU A 133 8.80 -5.40 -7.51
C LEU A 133 7.76 -5.92 -6.52
N SER A 134 8.01 -5.73 -5.23
CA SER A 134 7.03 -5.97 -4.15
C SER A 134 7.44 -5.14 -2.92
N ASN A 135 6.84 -5.40 -1.75
CA ASN A 135 7.20 -4.70 -0.52
C ASN A 135 8.51 -5.21 0.09
N ASN A 136 9.16 -4.37 0.88
CA ASN A 136 10.27 -4.77 1.73
C ASN A 136 9.82 -5.84 2.72
N HIS A 137 8.68 -5.68 3.39
CA HIS A 137 8.23 -6.70 4.34
C HIS A 137 7.89 -8.05 3.69
N ILE A 138 7.80 -8.13 2.36
CA ILE A 138 7.57 -9.37 1.61
C ILE A 138 8.87 -9.97 1.06
N LEU A 139 9.77 -9.15 0.48
CA LEU A 139 11.01 -9.66 -0.15
C LEU A 139 12.23 -9.60 0.77
N ALA A 140 12.21 -8.69 1.75
CA ALA A 140 13.35 -8.35 2.59
C ALA A 140 13.08 -8.55 4.08
N SER A 141 12.01 -9.28 4.43
CA SER A 141 11.65 -9.65 5.80
C SER A 141 11.71 -8.46 6.79
N SER A 142 11.16 -7.31 6.39
CA SER A 142 11.16 -6.09 7.22
C SER A 142 12.57 -5.68 7.65
N ASN A 143 13.48 -5.62 6.67
CA ASN A 143 14.92 -5.35 6.76
C ASN A 143 15.83 -6.49 7.27
N ASP A 144 15.30 -7.67 7.60
CA ASP A 144 16.12 -8.75 8.18
C ASP A 144 16.75 -9.68 7.15
N ALA A 145 16.35 -9.58 5.87
CA ALA A 145 16.93 -10.39 4.80
C ALA A 145 18.31 -9.89 4.36
N GLU A 146 19.09 -10.78 3.76
CA GLU A 146 20.38 -10.51 3.15
C GLU A 146 20.24 -10.33 1.62
N MET A 147 21.11 -9.51 1.04
CA MET A 147 21.18 -9.39 -0.42
C MET A 147 21.57 -10.74 -1.04
N GLY A 148 20.83 -11.18 -2.05
CA GLY A 148 21.03 -12.47 -2.72
C GLY A 148 20.09 -13.58 -2.25
N ASP A 149 19.33 -13.36 -1.17
CA ASP A 149 18.35 -14.29 -0.66
C ASP A 149 17.32 -14.67 -1.71
N ALA A 150 16.93 -15.94 -1.73
CA ALA A 150 16.00 -16.47 -2.72
C ALA A 150 14.58 -16.02 -2.42
N ILE A 151 13.86 -15.52 -3.42
CA ILE A 151 12.42 -15.27 -3.37
C ILE A 151 11.70 -16.42 -4.07
N ARG A 152 10.68 -16.96 -3.43
CA ARG A 152 9.94 -18.14 -3.90
C ARG A 152 8.63 -17.76 -4.57
N GLN A 153 8.18 -18.60 -5.51
CA GLN A 153 6.84 -18.57 -6.09
C GLN A 153 6.33 -20.02 -6.20
N PRO A 154 5.29 -20.38 -5.42
CA PRO A 154 4.51 -19.51 -4.53
C PRO A 154 5.28 -19.11 -3.26
N GLY A 155 4.75 -18.18 -2.47
CA GLY A 155 5.29 -17.86 -1.14
C GLY A 155 5.17 -19.03 -0.15
N ARG A 156 5.88 -18.97 0.99
CA ARG A 156 5.95 -20.09 1.95
C ARG A 156 4.57 -20.50 2.46
N ALA A 157 3.72 -19.55 2.83
CA ALA A 157 2.37 -19.82 3.32
C ALA A 157 1.46 -20.52 2.29
N ASP A 158 1.81 -20.44 1.01
CA ASP A 158 1.08 -21.05 -0.11
C ASP A 158 1.78 -22.31 -0.66
N GLY A 159 2.72 -22.88 0.09
CA GLY A 159 3.36 -24.17 -0.21
C GLY A 159 4.70 -24.08 -0.94
N GLY A 160 5.29 -22.88 -1.09
CA GLY A 160 6.57 -22.70 -1.77
C GLY A 160 7.76 -23.33 -1.03
N THR A 161 8.56 -24.11 -1.74
CA THR A 161 9.77 -24.78 -1.22
C THR A 161 11.06 -24.15 -1.76
N GLU A 162 12.22 -24.69 -1.38
CA GLU A 162 13.52 -24.25 -1.91
C GLU A 162 13.66 -24.45 -3.43
N ASP A 163 12.93 -25.42 -4.00
CA ASP A 163 12.91 -25.69 -5.44
C ASP A 163 12.06 -24.67 -6.23
N ASP A 164 11.37 -23.76 -5.52
CA ASP A 164 10.43 -22.80 -6.09
C ASP A 164 11.02 -21.40 -6.23
N ALA A 165 12.35 -21.27 -6.19
CA ALA A 165 13.02 -19.99 -6.38
C ALA A 165 12.60 -19.35 -7.73
N LEU A 166 12.29 -18.05 -7.67
CA LEU A 166 11.87 -17.21 -8.79
C LEU A 166 12.89 -16.09 -9.05
N ALA A 167 13.41 -15.50 -7.98
CA ALA A 167 14.28 -14.33 -8.03
C ALA A 167 15.26 -14.31 -6.84
N ARG A 168 16.24 -13.39 -6.86
CA ARG A 168 17.14 -13.11 -5.74
C ARG A 168 17.08 -11.66 -5.30
N LEU A 169 16.94 -11.39 -4.01
CA LEU A 169 16.84 -10.03 -3.47
C LEU A 169 18.06 -9.19 -3.88
N THR A 170 17.84 -7.99 -4.43
CA THR A 170 18.94 -7.12 -4.90
C THR A 170 18.93 -5.72 -4.32
N ALA A 171 17.77 -5.24 -3.87
CA ALA A 171 17.66 -3.99 -3.14
C ALA A 171 16.34 -3.91 -2.38
N PHE A 172 16.35 -3.18 -1.27
CA PHE A 172 15.15 -2.69 -0.61
C PHE A 172 15.42 -1.31 -0.03
N VAL A 173 14.37 -0.53 0.17
CA VAL A 173 14.44 0.69 0.97
C VAL A 173 14.28 0.30 2.42
N ARG A 174 15.26 0.64 3.26
CA ARG A 174 15.22 0.30 4.69
C ARG A 174 14.04 1.01 5.36
N ILE A 175 13.21 0.24 6.07
CA ILE A 175 12.13 0.79 6.89
C ILE A 175 12.72 1.24 8.22
N HIS A 176 12.43 2.48 8.61
CA HIS A 176 12.74 3.02 9.92
C HIS A 176 11.55 2.81 10.85
N PHE A 177 11.74 2.00 11.89
CA PHE A 177 10.77 1.81 12.96
C PHE A 177 11.03 2.85 14.07
N GLY A 178 9.99 3.52 14.55
CA GLY A 178 10.07 4.61 15.52
C GLY A 178 9.85 6.00 14.93
N ALA A 179 10.75 6.95 15.25
CA ALA A 179 10.52 8.38 15.05
C ALA A 179 10.81 8.89 13.63
N ASP A 180 11.68 8.21 12.88
CA ASP A 180 12.02 8.63 11.52
C ASP A 180 10.85 8.39 10.56
N ILE A 181 10.73 9.27 9.56
CA ILE A 181 9.68 9.21 8.57
C ILE A 181 10.13 8.41 7.35
N ASN A 182 9.33 7.42 6.97
CA ASN A 182 9.51 6.62 5.78
C ASN A 182 8.76 7.22 4.58
N LYS A 183 9.23 6.87 3.38
CA LYS A 183 8.53 7.16 2.12
C LYS A 183 7.91 5.93 1.50
N VAL A 184 8.62 4.79 1.56
CA VAL A 184 8.18 3.58 0.89
C VAL A 184 8.50 2.33 1.68
N ASP A 185 7.61 1.35 1.58
CA ASP A 185 7.88 -0.06 1.88
C ASP A 185 8.00 -0.80 0.54
N ALA A 186 9.23 -0.95 0.04
CA ALA A 186 9.48 -1.47 -1.29
C ALA A 186 10.83 -2.19 -1.41
N ALA A 187 10.84 -3.24 -2.23
CA ALA A 187 12.01 -4.04 -2.54
C ALA A 187 11.94 -4.59 -3.97
N VAL A 188 13.11 -4.98 -4.50
CA VAL A 188 13.26 -5.62 -5.80
C VAL A 188 14.20 -6.81 -5.74
N ALA A 189 13.87 -7.84 -6.50
CA ALA A 189 14.66 -9.05 -6.64
C ALA A 189 14.85 -9.41 -8.13
N GLU A 190 16.07 -9.77 -8.53
CA GLU A 190 16.41 -10.09 -9.92
C GLU A 190 15.91 -11.49 -10.30
N ALA A 191 15.28 -11.61 -11.47
CA ALA A 191 14.80 -12.88 -12.00
C ALA A 191 15.95 -13.90 -12.14
N LEU A 192 15.69 -15.17 -11.84
CA LEU A 192 16.68 -16.22 -12.12
C LEU A 192 16.86 -16.49 -13.62
N SER A 193 15.82 -16.27 -14.42
CA SER A 193 15.87 -16.34 -15.89
C SER A 193 14.72 -15.55 -16.51
N ALA A 194 14.88 -15.15 -17.78
CA ALA A 194 13.85 -14.45 -18.54
C ALA A 194 12.61 -15.32 -18.84
N GLU A 195 12.74 -16.66 -18.82
CA GLU A 195 11.63 -17.59 -19.05
C GLU A 195 10.60 -17.60 -17.90
N LEU A 196 10.96 -17.01 -16.75
CA LEU A 196 10.07 -16.88 -15.60
C LEU A 196 9.14 -15.66 -15.69
N VAL A 197 9.37 -14.78 -16.66
CA VAL A 197 8.73 -13.47 -16.76
C VAL A 197 7.43 -13.57 -17.56
N GLU A 198 6.35 -13.06 -16.97
CA GLU A 198 5.08 -12.79 -17.64
C GLU A 198 4.67 -11.36 -17.29
N LEU A 199 4.43 -10.51 -18.28
CA LEU A 199 4.21 -9.08 -18.08
C LEU A 199 2.73 -8.72 -17.86
N GLU A 200 1.81 -9.62 -18.20
CA GLU A 200 0.37 -9.39 -18.08
C GLU A 200 -0.13 -9.65 -16.67
N ILE A 201 -0.69 -8.61 -16.04
CA ILE A 201 -1.44 -8.74 -14.79
C ILE A 201 -2.80 -9.36 -15.14
N PRO A 202 -3.22 -10.47 -14.49
CA PRO A 202 -4.52 -11.07 -14.75
C PRO A 202 -5.65 -10.04 -14.65
N VAL A 203 -6.60 -10.06 -15.60
CA VAL A 203 -7.72 -9.10 -15.73
C VAL A 203 -7.33 -7.67 -16.12
N ILE A 204 -6.24 -7.12 -15.56
CA ILE A 204 -5.81 -5.73 -15.79
C ILE A 204 -5.04 -5.57 -17.11
N GLY A 205 -4.21 -6.56 -17.48
CA GLY A 205 -3.34 -6.52 -18.65
C GLY A 205 -1.93 -5.99 -18.35
N ARG A 206 -1.22 -5.55 -19.40
CA ARG A 206 0.12 -4.95 -19.26
C ARG A 206 0.01 -3.52 -18.74
N ILE A 207 0.97 -3.14 -17.89
CA ILE A 207 1.08 -1.75 -17.44
C ILE A 207 1.66 -0.87 -18.56
N CYS A 208 1.27 0.40 -18.59
CA CYS A 208 1.74 1.39 -19.57
C CYS A 208 3.00 2.14 -19.10
N GLY A 209 3.28 2.10 -17.80
CA GLY A 209 4.37 2.82 -17.14
C GLY A 209 3.98 3.27 -15.74
N PHE A 210 4.67 4.30 -15.26
CA PHE A 210 4.46 4.86 -13.92
C PHE A 210 3.98 6.31 -13.98
N ARG A 211 2.95 6.63 -13.19
CA ARG A 211 2.55 8.02 -12.88
C ARG A 211 1.94 8.08 -11.50
N ASP A 212 2.06 9.20 -10.81
CA ASP A 212 1.35 9.34 -9.54
C ASP A 212 -0.15 9.50 -9.74
N PHE A 213 -0.91 9.03 -8.75
CA PHE A 213 -2.34 9.25 -8.72
C PHE A 213 -2.72 10.68 -8.31
N GLU A 214 -3.87 11.10 -8.81
CA GLU A 214 -4.60 12.25 -8.31
C GLU A 214 -5.74 11.82 -7.39
N LEU A 215 -6.21 12.75 -6.57
CA LEU A 215 -7.37 12.52 -5.72
C LEU A 215 -8.61 12.20 -6.60
N GLY A 216 -9.25 11.07 -6.33
CA GLY A 216 -10.39 10.56 -7.11
C GLY A 216 -10.03 9.71 -8.32
N ASP A 217 -8.75 9.38 -8.54
CA ASP A 217 -8.39 8.35 -9.52
C ASP A 217 -9.03 7.01 -9.15
N ARG A 218 -9.67 6.37 -10.14
CA ARG A 218 -10.14 4.99 -10.06
C ARG A 218 -8.97 4.05 -10.31
N VAL A 219 -8.82 3.06 -9.43
CA VAL A 219 -7.67 2.17 -9.39
C VAL A 219 -8.11 0.72 -9.27
N ARG A 220 -7.30 -0.17 -9.82
CA ARG A 220 -7.49 -1.61 -9.75
C ARG A 220 -6.21 -2.27 -9.30
N LYS A 221 -6.34 -3.40 -8.60
CA LYS A 221 -5.19 -4.23 -8.21
C LYS A 221 -5.54 -5.69 -8.38
N THR A 222 -4.57 -6.52 -8.72
CA THR A 222 -4.69 -7.97 -8.64
C THR A 222 -3.71 -8.45 -7.58
N GLY A 223 -4.24 -9.10 -6.55
CA GLY A 223 -3.46 -9.59 -5.40
C GLY A 223 -3.78 -11.03 -5.06
N ARG A 224 -2.82 -11.73 -4.45
CA ARG A 224 -2.93 -13.18 -4.19
C ARG A 224 -4.10 -13.57 -3.27
N THR A 225 -4.67 -12.61 -2.54
CA THR A 225 -5.71 -12.84 -1.53
C THR A 225 -7.09 -12.47 -2.06
N THR A 226 -7.29 -11.20 -2.41
CA THR A 226 -8.60 -10.69 -2.84
C THR A 226 -8.77 -10.69 -4.37
N GLU A 227 -7.80 -11.26 -5.10
CA GLU A 227 -7.76 -11.29 -6.56
C GLU A 227 -7.88 -9.88 -7.15
N THR A 228 -8.70 -9.69 -8.19
CA THR A 228 -8.87 -8.36 -8.80
C THR A 228 -9.96 -7.58 -8.08
N THR A 229 -9.60 -6.42 -7.55
CA THR A 229 -10.54 -5.47 -6.92
C THR A 229 -10.38 -4.09 -7.54
N GLU A 230 -11.42 -3.28 -7.42
CA GLU A 230 -11.48 -1.90 -7.91
C GLU A 230 -11.79 -0.96 -6.75
N GLY A 231 -11.28 0.27 -6.83
CA GLY A 231 -11.41 1.24 -5.77
C GLY A 231 -11.07 2.66 -6.22
N LEU A 232 -11.09 3.56 -5.24
CA LEU A 232 -10.90 4.99 -5.44
C LEU A 232 -9.80 5.53 -4.53
N VAL A 233 -8.95 6.39 -5.07
CA VAL A 233 -8.00 7.18 -4.28
C VAL A 233 -8.76 8.28 -3.53
N GLU A 234 -8.99 8.08 -2.23
CA GLU A 234 -9.82 8.96 -1.40
C GLU A 234 -9.02 9.99 -0.60
N THR A 235 -7.76 9.69 -0.31
CA THR A 235 -6.85 10.59 0.39
C THR A 235 -5.48 10.48 -0.25
N ILE A 236 -4.82 11.62 -0.43
CA ILE A 236 -3.43 11.70 -0.89
C ILE A 236 -2.60 12.55 0.08
N ALA A 237 -1.27 12.51 -0.10
CA ALA A 237 -0.31 13.15 0.80
C ALA A 237 -0.48 12.69 2.27
N ALA A 238 -0.97 11.47 2.48
CA ALA A 238 -1.27 10.98 3.82
C ALA A 238 0.02 10.63 4.56
N THR A 239 0.10 11.05 5.83
CA THR A 239 1.08 10.56 6.79
C THR A 239 0.39 9.57 7.71
N SER A 240 0.78 8.30 7.62
CA SER A 240 0.14 7.16 8.29
C SER A 240 1.10 6.41 9.20
N ARG A 241 0.62 6.01 10.39
CA ARG A 241 1.33 5.16 11.34
C ARG A 241 0.90 3.72 11.15
N ILE A 242 1.85 2.87 10.79
CA ILE A 242 1.62 1.49 10.39
C ILE A 242 2.29 0.56 11.41
N ASN A 243 1.55 -0.44 11.88
CA ASN A 243 2.04 -1.46 12.78
C ASN A 243 2.63 -2.64 11.97
N TYR A 244 3.87 -3.00 12.26
CA TYR A 244 4.60 -4.12 11.65
C TYR A 244 4.71 -5.33 12.60
N GLY A 245 3.80 -5.42 13.56
CA GLY A 245 3.75 -6.51 14.53
C GLY A 245 4.66 -6.29 15.74
N PRO A 246 4.63 -7.22 16.72
CA PRO A 246 5.24 -7.03 18.03
C PRO A 246 6.77 -6.94 17.99
N GLU A 247 7.42 -7.57 17.02
CA GLU A 247 8.89 -7.58 16.91
C GLU A 247 9.46 -6.28 16.34
N LYS A 248 8.74 -5.64 15.41
CA LYS A 248 9.18 -4.43 14.71
C LYS A 248 8.57 -3.16 15.29
N GLY A 249 7.30 -3.21 15.70
CA GLY A 249 6.57 -2.07 16.22
C GLY A 249 6.04 -1.14 15.14
N LEU A 250 5.94 0.16 15.48
CA LEU A 250 5.35 1.18 14.61
C LEU A 250 6.38 1.82 13.68
N ALA A 251 5.96 2.10 12.45
CA ALA A 251 6.67 2.94 11.50
C ALA A 251 5.73 3.99 10.90
N THR A 252 6.24 5.21 10.72
CA THR A 252 5.44 6.31 10.14
C THR A 252 5.84 6.52 8.68
N PHE A 253 4.86 6.58 7.78
CA PHE A 253 5.05 6.77 6.34
C PHE A 253 4.35 8.04 5.90
N SER A 254 5.05 8.92 5.18
CA SER A 254 4.48 10.18 4.66
C SER A 254 4.33 10.16 3.16
N ASP A 255 3.44 11.00 2.63
CA ASP A 255 3.13 11.09 1.19
C ASP A 255 2.58 9.78 0.60
N GLN A 256 1.63 9.19 1.33
CA GLN A 256 0.94 7.95 0.97
C GLN A 256 -0.41 8.23 0.30
N PHE A 257 -0.92 7.23 -0.40
CA PHE A 257 -2.30 7.17 -0.88
C PHE A 257 -3.15 6.32 0.08
N VAL A 258 -4.38 6.75 0.32
CA VAL A 258 -5.42 5.95 0.97
C VAL A 258 -6.48 5.62 -0.08
N VAL A 259 -6.76 4.34 -0.23
CA VAL A 259 -7.70 3.78 -1.19
C VAL A 259 -8.80 3.05 -0.45
N ARG A 260 -10.03 3.16 -0.94
CA ARG A 260 -11.16 2.33 -0.52
C ARG A 260 -11.75 1.60 -1.70
N ALA A 261 -12.42 0.49 -1.43
CA ALA A 261 -13.14 -0.24 -2.45
C ALA A 261 -14.29 0.61 -3.00
N ASP A 262 -14.59 0.42 -4.27
CA ASP A 262 -15.80 0.96 -4.87
C ASP A 262 -17.04 0.23 -4.31
N GLY A 263 -18.02 1.00 -3.86
CA GLY A 263 -19.32 0.47 -3.42
C GLY A 263 -20.32 1.59 -3.13
N ASP A 264 -21.51 1.48 -3.73
CA ASP A 264 -22.60 2.48 -3.67
C ASP A 264 -23.63 2.16 -2.56
N SER A 265 -23.36 1.17 -1.70
CA SER A 265 -24.24 0.83 -0.59
C SER A 265 -23.51 0.19 0.60
N ASP A 266 -24.06 0.45 1.79
CA ASP A 266 -23.63 -0.10 3.10
C ASP A 266 -23.72 -1.64 3.19
N THR A 267 -24.22 -2.31 2.14
CA THR A 267 -24.48 -3.76 2.11
C THR A 267 -23.50 -4.57 1.24
N ASP A 268 -22.61 -3.93 0.48
CA ASP A 268 -21.71 -4.63 -0.47
C ASP A 268 -20.24 -4.15 -0.39
N ARG A 269 -19.82 -3.62 0.76
CA ARG A 269 -18.42 -3.20 0.99
C ARG A 269 -17.50 -4.41 1.09
N ARG A 270 -17.10 -4.98 -0.04
CA ARG A 270 -15.92 -5.84 -0.13
C ARG A 270 -14.69 -4.99 0.18
N ASP A 271 -13.74 -5.51 0.93
CA ASP A 271 -12.47 -4.81 1.15
C ASP A 271 -11.71 -4.68 -0.17
N PHE A 272 -11.07 -3.53 -0.39
CA PHE A 272 -10.20 -3.35 -1.57
C PHE A 272 -9.00 -4.29 -1.50
N SER A 273 -8.51 -4.58 -0.30
CA SER A 273 -7.40 -5.49 -0.05
C SER A 273 -7.49 -6.13 1.32
N GLN A 274 -6.84 -7.27 1.47
CA GLN A 274 -6.63 -7.94 2.75
C GLN A 274 -5.17 -8.36 2.90
N GLY A 275 -4.80 -8.89 4.08
CA GLY A 275 -3.48 -9.46 4.30
C GLY A 275 -3.07 -10.44 3.20
N GLY A 276 -1.83 -10.32 2.73
CA GLY A 276 -1.29 -11.07 1.59
C GLY A 276 -1.37 -10.34 0.24
N ASP A 277 -2.23 -9.33 0.08
CA ASP A 277 -2.21 -8.48 -1.13
C ASP A 277 -1.04 -7.49 -1.14
N SER A 278 -0.31 -7.36 -0.02
CA SER A 278 0.93 -6.57 0.08
C SER A 278 1.87 -6.86 -1.09
N GLY A 279 2.29 -5.79 -1.76
CA GLY A 279 3.15 -5.85 -2.94
C GLY A 279 2.38 -5.71 -4.24
N SER A 280 1.05 -5.81 -4.24
CA SER A 280 0.24 -5.52 -5.43
C SER A 280 0.46 -4.09 -5.89
N VAL A 281 0.72 -3.89 -7.17
CA VAL A 281 0.66 -2.56 -7.78
C VAL A 281 -0.79 -2.14 -7.97
N LEU A 282 -1.05 -0.85 -7.78
CA LEU A 282 -2.34 -0.23 -8.09
C LEU A 282 -2.22 0.41 -9.47
N VAL A 283 -3.15 0.09 -10.36
CA VAL A 283 -3.17 0.51 -11.76
C VAL A 283 -4.40 1.38 -12.00
N ALA A 284 -4.21 2.58 -12.52
CA ALA A 284 -5.30 3.46 -12.94
C ALA A 284 -5.98 2.94 -14.22
N GLU A 285 -7.14 3.50 -14.56
CA GLU A 285 -7.90 3.13 -15.77
C GLU A 285 -7.10 3.32 -17.08
N ASP A 286 -6.15 4.25 -17.11
CA ASP A 286 -5.24 4.50 -18.23
C ASP A 286 -4.08 3.48 -18.35
N GLY A 287 -4.03 2.49 -17.45
CA GLY A 287 -3.00 1.44 -17.43
C GLY A 287 -1.70 1.82 -16.74
N PHE A 288 -1.58 3.03 -16.17
CA PHE A 288 -0.38 3.43 -15.43
C PHE A 288 -0.45 2.95 -13.98
N VAL A 289 0.68 2.45 -13.47
CA VAL A 289 0.84 2.16 -12.05
C VAL A 289 1.10 3.46 -11.31
N GLY A 290 0.33 3.72 -10.25
CA GLY A 290 0.52 4.88 -9.38
C GLY A 290 0.73 4.60 -7.91
N GLY A 291 0.47 3.37 -7.47
CA GLY A 291 0.67 2.99 -6.08
C GLY A 291 1.27 1.59 -5.93
N LEU A 292 1.95 1.37 -4.81
CA LEU A 292 2.35 0.03 -4.34
C LEU A 292 1.70 -0.24 -2.98
N LEU A 293 0.75 -1.17 -2.93
CA LEU A 293 0.04 -1.56 -1.72
C LEU A 293 1.02 -2.09 -0.68
N PHE A 294 0.90 -1.67 0.59
CA PHE A 294 1.72 -2.23 1.67
C PHE A 294 1.04 -2.37 3.03
N ALA A 295 -0.09 -1.71 3.25
CA ALA A 295 -0.80 -1.77 4.52
C ALA A 295 -2.30 -1.53 4.36
N GLY A 296 -3.07 -1.80 5.41
CA GLY A 296 -4.50 -1.55 5.45
C GLY A 296 -5.09 -1.79 6.83
N GLY A 297 -6.38 -1.50 6.98
CA GLY A 297 -7.15 -1.67 8.22
C GLY A 297 -8.55 -1.07 8.10
N ALA A 298 -9.56 -1.69 8.72
CA ALA A 298 -10.96 -1.25 8.74
C ALA A 298 -11.50 -0.67 7.39
N GLY A 299 -11.29 -1.41 6.30
CA GLY A 299 -11.79 -1.04 4.97
C GLY A 299 -11.05 0.13 4.29
N VAL A 300 -9.85 0.49 4.75
CA VAL A 300 -8.89 1.30 3.99
C VAL A 300 -7.64 0.51 3.61
N THR A 301 -7.05 0.90 2.49
CA THR A 301 -5.77 0.41 1.98
C THR A 301 -4.81 1.58 1.88
N ILE A 302 -3.57 1.38 2.31
CA ILE A 302 -2.49 2.36 2.20
C ILE A 302 -1.51 1.89 1.12
N ALA A 303 -1.18 2.79 0.20
CA ALA A 303 -0.26 2.53 -0.88
C ALA A 303 0.84 3.59 -0.95
N ASN A 304 2.07 3.11 -1.17
CA ASN A 304 3.23 3.96 -1.43
C ASN A 304 3.03 4.69 -2.76
N ARG A 305 3.40 5.97 -2.81
CA ARG A 305 3.44 6.74 -4.05
C ARG A 305 4.52 6.19 -4.99
N ILE A 306 4.14 5.84 -6.22
CA ILE A 306 5.04 5.12 -7.13
C ILE A 306 6.28 5.93 -7.50
N SER A 307 6.21 7.26 -7.59
CA SER A 307 7.38 8.09 -7.91
C SER A 307 8.51 7.91 -6.90
N HIS A 308 8.19 7.74 -5.61
CA HIS A 308 9.20 7.49 -4.57
C HIS A 308 9.81 6.11 -4.73
N VAL A 309 9.00 5.09 -5.04
CA VAL A 309 9.47 3.72 -5.29
C VAL A 309 10.42 3.70 -6.49
N VAL A 310 10.00 4.32 -7.60
CA VAL A 310 10.78 4.47 -8.83
C VAL A 310 12.12 5.12 -8.57
N SER A 311 12.12 6.27 -7.89
CA SER A 311 13.33 7.02 -7.60
C SER A 311 14.27 6.27 -6.65
N LEU A 312 13.76 5.74 -5.55
CA LEU A 312 14.58 5.16 -4.48
C LEU A 312 15.16 3.79 -4.87
N LEU A 313 14.42 2.98 -5.63
CA LEU A 313 14.91 1.68 -6.12
C LEU A 313 15.56 1.76 -7.50
N ARG A 314 15.47 2.91 -8.17
CA ARG A 314 15.96 3.17 -9.54
C ARG A 314 15.35 2.20 -10.56
N ILE A 315 14.05 1.95 -10.45
CA ILE A 315 13.33 1.06 -11.38
C ILE A 315 12.81 1.83 -12.59
N ARG A 316 12.56 1.11 -13.69
CA ARG A 316 11.92 1.63 -14.91
C ARG A 316 11.01 0.55 -15.48
N HIS A 317 10.01 1.01 -16.24
CA HIS A 317 9.10 0.14 -16.96
C HIS A 317 9.85 -0.51 -18.12
#